data_AF-A0AAN7BDL2-F1
#
_entry.id   AF-A0AAN7BDL2-F1
#
_cell.length_a   1.000
_cell.length_b   1.000
_cell.length_c   1.000
_cell.angle_alpha   90.00
_cell.angle_beta   90.00
_cell.angle_gamma   90.00
#
_symmetry.space_group_name_H-M   'P 1'
#
loop_
_entity.id
_entity.type
_entity.pdbx_description
1 polymer ?
#
loop_
_entity_poly.entity_id
_entity_poly.type
_entity_poly.pdbx_seq_one_letter_code
_entity_poly.pdbx_strand_id
1 'polypeptide(L)'
;KKVSGDQSGTRKKPRREPIVVSRPIVDMKLVHNLSEHRVRVLLDTGSQIPVVSLSKAREWELPENHCTRLSFELTDMDEECDIILPQWWMTQHQPSNLFGRPEEIAFDS
;
A
#
# COMPACT_ATOMS: atom_id res chain seq x y z
N LYS A 1 -42.49 45.99 24.59
CA LYS A 1 -41.25 45.30 25.06
C LYS A 1 -40.87 44.26 24.00
N LYS A 2 -39.87 44.54 23.15
CA LYS A 2 -39.31 43.56 22.20
C LYS A 2 -38.31 42.70 22.97
N VAL A 3 -38.46 41.38 22.92
CA VAL A 3 -37.45 40.42 23.39
C VAL A 3 -36.79 39.84 22.15
N SER A 4 -35.54 40.25 21.91
CA SER A 4 -34.66 39.69 20.89
C SER A 4 -34.13 38.36 21.39
N GLY A 5 -34.51 37.26 20.73
CA GLY A 5 -33.93 35.94 20.93
C GLY A 5 -32.67 35.80 20.09
N ASP A 6 -31.52 35.71 20.75
CA ASP A 6 -30.21 35.53 20.14
C ASP A 6 -30.06 34.07 19.67
N GLN A 7 -30.04 33.85 18.35
CA GLN A 7 -29.78 32.53 17.76
C GLN A 7 -28.28 32.39 17.48
N SER A 8 -27.51 31.93 18.46
CA SER A 8 -26.13 31.50 18.26
C SER A 8 -26.07 30.07 17.70
N GLY A 9 -26.50 29.91 16.44
CA GLY A 9 -26.29 28.68 15.68
C GLY A 9 -24.83 28.55 15.27
N THR A 10 -24.04 27.72 15.94
CA THR A 10 -22.68 27.39 15.50
C THR A 10 -22.75 26.62 14.17
N ARG A 11 -22.44 27.30 13.06
CA ARG A 11 -22.28 26.66 11.74
C ARG A 11 -21.16 25.62 11.84
N LYS A 12 -21.51 24.33 11.91
CA LYS A 12 -20.55 23.24 11.73
C LYS A 12 -19.89 23.44 10.37
N LYS A 13 -18.57 23.63 10.35
CA LYS A 13 -17.81 23.70 9.10
C LYS A 13 -18.11 22.43 8.29
N PRO A 14 -18.42 22.53 6.99
CA PRO A 14 -18.61 21.35 6.15
C PRO A 14 -17.36 20.48 6.26
N ARG A 15 -17.57 19.17 6.48
CA ARG A 15 -16.47 18.19 6.47
C ARG A 15 -15.79 18.33 5.10
N ARG A 16 -14.47 18.55 5.11
CA ARG A 16 -13.70 18.46 3.87
C ARG A 16 -13.87 17.07 3.30
N GLU A 17 -14.09 16.97 2.00
CA GLU A 17 -14.09 15.68 1.33
C GLU A 17 -12.76 14.97 1.60
N PRO A 18 -12.76 13.64 1.77
CA PRO A 18 -11.53 12.87 1.87
C PRO A 18 -10.64 13.18 0.67
N ILE A 19 -9.38 13.49 0.92
CA ILE A 19 -8.39 13.62 -0.15
C ILE A 19 -8.09 12.20 -0.63
N VAL A 20 -8.54 11.85 -1.83
CA VAL A 20 -8.15 10.62 -2.49
C VAL A 20 -6.79 10.88 -3.13
N VAL A 21 -5.72 10.46 -2.47
CA VAL A 21 -4.38 10.40 -3.07
C VAL A 21 -4.27 9.15 -3.95
N SER A 22 -3.43 9.21 -4.99
CA SER A 22 -3.12 8.04 -5.81
C SER A 22 -2.53 6.92 -4.96
N ARG A 23 -2.82 5.67 -5.32
CA ARG A 23 -2.25 4.51 -4.67
C ARG A 23 -0.74 4.44 -4.96
N PRO A 24 0.14 4.46 -3.94
CA PRO A 24 1.58 4.47 -4.18
C PRO A 24 2.04 3.10 -4.67
N ILE A 25 2.46 3.04 -5.94
CA ILE A 25 3.18 1.91 -6.52
C ILE A 25 4.65 2.29 -6.56
N VAL A 26 5.50 1.48 -5.91
CA VAL A 26 6.92 1.75 -5.74
C VAL A 26 7.76 0.62 -6.32
N ASP A 27 8.90 0.95 -6.91
CA ASP A 27 9.86 -0.06 -7.33
C ASP A 27 10.65 -0.57 -6.12
N MET A 28 10.59 -1.88 -5.89
CA MET A 28 11.34 -2.56 -4.84
C MET A 28 12.24 -3.64 -5.44
N LYS A 29 13.34 -3.93 -4.74
CA LYS A 29 14.18 -5.09 -5.03
C LYS A 29 13.85 -6.21 -4.06
N LEU A 30 13.57 -7.39 -4.59
CA LEU A 30 13.44 -8.62 -3.80
C LEU A 30 14.55 -9.58 -4.18
N VAL A 31 15.09 -10.28 -3.19
CA VAL A 31 16.09 -11.33 -3.41
C VAL A 31 15.39 -12.68 -3.38
N HIS A 32 15.44 -13.41 -4.50
CA HIS A 32 14.90 -14.77 -4.65
C HIS A 32 15.94 -15.65 -5.33
N ASN A 33 16.19 -16.86 -4.82
CA ASN A 33 17.21 -17.78 -5.36
C ASN A 33 18.58 -17.12 -5.60
N LEU A 34 19.03 -16.27 -4.65
CA LEU A 34 20.27 -15.50 -4.73
C LEU A 34 20.33 -14.47 -5.88
N SER A 35 19.20 -14.26 -6.57
CA SER A 35 19.06 -13.27 -7.65
C SER A 35 18.23 -12.09 -7.17
N GLU A 36 18.63 -10.89 -7.58
CA GLU A 36 17.87 -9.66 -7.34
C GLU A 36 16.82 -9.48 -8.45
N HIS A 37 15.57 -9.28 -8.05
CA HIS A 37 14.46 -9.00 -8.94
C HIS A 37 13.86 -7.65 -8.61
N ARG A 38 13.64 -6.82 -9.62
CA ARG A 38 12.84 -5.59 -9.48
C ARG A 38 11.36 -5.94 -9.59
N VAL A 39 10.57 -5.41 -8.67
CA VAL A 39 9.11 -5.56 -8.63
C VAL A 39 8.45 -4.23 -8.34
N ARG A 40 7.26 -4.06 -8.91
CA ARG A 40 6.38 -2.93 -8.63
C ARG A 40 5.44 -3.30 -7.52
N VAL A 41 5.48 -2.55 -6.44
CA VAL A 41 4.79 -2.87 -5.20
C VAL A 41 3.75 -1.82 -4.90
N LEU A 42 2.49 -2.23 -4.82
CA LEU A 42 1.42 -1.42 -4.29
C LEU A 42 1.46 -1.48 -2.75
N LEU A 43 1.63 -0.34 -2.10
CA LEU A 43 1.49 -0.25 -0.64
C LEU A 43 0.02 -0.04 -0.28
N ASP A 44 -0.64 -1.09 0.22
CA ASP A 44 -2.08 -1.07 0.49
C ASP A 44 -2.38 -1.28 1.98
N THR A 45 -2.81 -0.22 2.65
CA THR A 45 -3.22 -0.26 4.06
C THR A 45 -4.52 -1.05 4.28
N GLY A 46 -5.30 -1.27 3.23
CA GLY A 46 -6.50 -2.10 3.26
C GLY A 46 -6.21 -3.60 3.14
N SER A 47 -5.01 -3.98 2.71
CA SER A 47 -4.63 -5.39 2.62
C SER A 47 -4.21 -5.96 3.99
N GLN A 48 -4.59 -7.21 4.25
CA GLN A 48 -4.22 -7.94 5.47
C GLN A 48 -3.04 -8.89 5.26
N ILE A 49 -2.82 -9.34 4.02
CA ILE A 49 -1.81 -10.31 3.64
C ILE A 49 -1.09 -9.82 2.39
N PRO A 50 0.21 -10.11 2.21
CA PRO A 50 0.86 -9.86 0.95
C PRO A 50 0.17 -10.62 -0.17
N VAL A 51 0.14 -9.99 -1.34
CA VAL A 51 -0.42 -10.60 -2.55
C VAL A 51 0.64 -10.53 -3.62
N VAL A 52 0.83 -11.61 -4.36
CA VAL A 52 1.75 -11.68 -5.50
C VAL A 52 0.92 -11.98 -6.74
N SER A 53 1.21 -11.28 -7.84
CA SER A 53 0.52 -11.51 -9.09
C SER A 53 0.83 -12.90 -9.64
N LEU A 54 -0.16 -13.54 -10.26
CA LEU A 54 0.04 -14.84 -10.91
C LEU A 54 1.10 -14.79 -12.01
N SER A 55 1.21 -13.66 -12.73
CA SER A 55 2.25 -13.47 -13.76
C SER A 55 3.64 -13.49 -13.14
N LYS A 56 3.86 -12.77 -12.04
CA LYS A 56 5.15 -12.74 -11.34
C LYS A 56 5.47 -14.08 -10.69
N ALA A 57 4.48 -14.74 -10.10
CA ALA A 57 4.65 -16.07 -9.53
C ALA A 57 5.10 -17.11 -10.56
N ARG A 58 4.55 -17.06 -11.78
CA ARG A 58 4.99 -17.92 -12.90
C ARG A 58 6.40 -17.58 -13.38
N GLU A 59 6.71 -16.29 -13.53
CA GLU A 59 8.04 -15.81 -13.93
C GLU A 59 9.13 -16.30 -12.96
N TRP A 60 8.83 -16.28 -11.66
CA TRP A 60 9.78 -16.70 -10.62
C TRP A 60 9.72 -18.19 -10.30
N GLU A 61 8.87 -18.94 -10.99
CA GLU A 61 8.64 -20.36 -10.74
C GLU A 61 8.37 -20.63 -9.26
N LEU A 62 7.61 -19.74 -8.59
CA LEU A 62 7.26 -19.91 -7.19
C LEU A 62 6.48 -21.22 -7.06
N PRO A 63 6.99 -22.26 -6.35
CA PRO A 63 6.19 -23.43 -6.04
C PRO A 63 4.88 -23.00 -5.40
N GLU A 64 3.77 -23.60 -5.84
CA GLU A 64 2.43 -23.42 -5.26
C GLU A 64 2.43 -23.68 -3.74
N ASN A 65 3.45 -24.37 -3.23
CA ASN A 65 3.71 -24.70 -1.82
C ASN A 65 4.96 -24.01 -1.25
N HIS A 66 5.20 -22.73 -1.54
CA HIS A 66 6.35 -22.00 -0.98
C HIS A 66 6.20 -21.82 0.54
N CYS A 67 7.11 -22.42 1.31
CA CYS A 67 7.29 -22.14 2.74
C CYS A 67 8.13 -20.86 2.92
N THR A 68 7.54 -19.70 2.65
CA THR A 68 8.05 -18.44 3.21
C THR A 68 7.69 -18.41 4.70
N ARG A 69 8.44 -17.67 5.54
CA ARG A 69 8.03 -17.41 6.94
C ARG A 69 6.74 -16.56 7.05
N LEU A 70 6.16 -16.20 5.90
CA LEU A 70 5.26 -15.08 5.73
C LEU A 70 4.29 -15.44 4.61
N SER A 71 3.08 -15.86 4.99
CA SER A 71 2.05 -16.28 4.05
C SER A 71 1.70 -15.16 3.07
N PHE A 72 1.44 -15.51 1.82
CA PHE A 72 0.96 -14.60 0.79
C PHE A 72 -0.14 -15.28 -0.03
N GLU A 73 -0.94 -14.46 -0.72
CA GLU A 73 -1.96 -14.92 -1.68
C GLU A 73 -1.46 -14.75 -3.11
N LEU A 74 -1.88 -15.65 -4.00
CA LEU A 74 -1.72 -15.49 -5.44
C LEU A 74 -3.03 -15.04 -6.06
N THR A 75 -3.01 -13.95 -6.83
CA THR A 75 -4.20 -13.47 -7.52
C THR A 75 -3.89 -12.91 -8.89
N ASP A 76 -4.92 -12.84 -9.74
CA ASP A 76 -4.81 -12.15 -11.01
C ASP A 76 -4.91 -10.65 -10.76
N MET A 77 -3.83 -9.93 -11.06
CA MET A 77 -3.68 -8.51 -10.78
C MET A 77 -3.50 -7.74 -12.08
N ASP A 78 -3.88 -6.46 -12.07
CA ASP A 78 -3.57 -5.55 -13.18
C ASP A 78 -2.06 -5.48 -13.42
N GLU A 79 -1.66 -5.22 -14.66
CA GLU A 79 -0.28 -5.13 -15.10
C GLU A 79 0.47 -3.96 -14.44
N GLU A 80 -0.18 -3.07 -13.70
CA GLU A 80 0.45 -1.94 -13.01
C GLU A 80 1.28 -2.35 -11.79
N CYS A 81 0.97 -3.48 -11.13
CA CYS A 81 1.67 -3.92 -9.93
C CYS A 81 1.90 -5.43 -9.89
N ASP A 82 3.06 -5.81 -9.34
CA ASP A 82 3.48 -7.21 -9.22
C ASP A 82 3.15 -7.77 -7.83
N ILE A 83 3.17 -6.92 -6.81
CA ILE A 83 2.96 -7.29 -5.41
C ILE A 83 2.13 -6.23 -4.69
N ILE A 84 1.28 -6.66 -3.74
CA ILE A 84 0.63 -5.81 -2.75
C ILE A 84 1.26 -6.08 -1.39
N LEU A 85 1.70 -5.03 -0.69
CA LEU A 85 2.19 -5.14 0.69
C LEU A 85 1.23 -4.52 1.70
N PRO A 86 0.90 -5.23 2.79
CA PRO A 86 -0.02 -4.77 3.82
C PRO A 86 0.65 -3.79 4.79
N GLN A 87 -0.17 -3.05 5.55
CA GLN A 87 0.34 -2.04 6.48
C GLN A 87 1.27 -2.59 7.56
N TRP A 88 0.99 -3.78 8.09
CA TRP A 88 1.86 -4.36 9.13
C TRP A 88 3.28 -4.60 8.63
N TRP A 89 3.46 -4.87 7.34
CA TRP A 89 4.77 -5.07 6.73
C TRP A 89 5.54 -3.75 6.73
N MET A 90 4.89 -2.66 6.32
CA MET A 90 5.45 -1.30 6.37
C MET A 90 5.78 -0.83 7.79
N THR A 91 5.02 -1.28 8.81
CA THR A 91 5.34 -0.96 10.20
C THR A 91 6.64 -1.63 10.66
N GLN A 92 6.96 -2.82 10.14
CA GLN A 92 8.22 -3.52 10.43
C GLN A 92 9.38 -2.97 9.60
N HIS A 93 9.09 -2.57 8.36
CA HIS A 93 10.05 -2.03 7.39
C HIS A 93 9.65 -0.60 7.06
N GLN A 94 9.93 0.33 7.97
CA GLN A 94 9.43 1.69 7.88
C GLN A 94 10.04 2.41 6.66
N PRO A 95 9.22 2.80 5.65
CA PRO A 95 9.73 3.56 4.54
C PRO A 95 10.00 5.01 4.94
N SER A 96 11.07 5.57 4.38
CA SER A 96 11.27 7.01 4.31
C SER A 96 10.34 7.61 3.25
N ASN A 97 9.88 8.84 3.48
CA ASN A 97 9.04 9.61 2.56
C ASN A 97 7.73 8.93 2.10
N LEU A 98 7.09 8.11 2.93
CA LEU A 98 5.85 7.39 2.57
C LEU A 98 4.73 8.26 1.99
N PHE A 99 4.65 9.52 2.41
CA PHE A 99 3.65 10.49 1.94
C PHE A 99 4.17 11.41 0.83
N GLY A 100 5.37 11.15 0.30
CA GLY A 100 5.99 11.86 -0.81
C GLY A 100 5.56 11.31 -2.17
N ARG A 101 6.34 11.59 -3.21
CA ARG A 101 6.12 10.97 -4.53
C ARG A 101 6.57 9.51 -4.50
N PRO A 102 5.97 8.60 -5.30
CA PRO A 102 6.36 7.20 -5.29
C PRO A 102 7.86 6.96 -5.51
N GLU A 103 8.52 7.78 -6.33
CA GLU A 103 9.96 7.69 -6.62
C GLU A 103 10.85 8.14 -5.45
N GLU A 104 10.27 8.83 -4.46
CA GLU A 104 10.97 9.32 -3.26
C GLU A 104 10.85 8.33 -2.09
N ILE A 105 9.97 7.33 -2.19
CA ILE A 105 9.75 6.30 -1.16
C ILE A 105 10.93 5.33 -1.20
N ALA A 106 11.62 5.18 -0.07
CA ALA A 106 12.72 4.24 0.06
C ALA A 106 12.60 3.42 1.36
N PHE A 107 12.94 2.15 1.26
CA PHE A 107 13.04 1.23 2.40
C PHE A 107 14.51 1.01 2.74
N ASP A 108 14.84 1.08 4.02
CA ASP A 108 16.19 0.75 4.48
C ASP A 108 16.45 -0.76 4.28
N SER A 109 17.62 -1.09 3.74
CA SER A 109 18.09 -2.46 3.48
C SER A 109 18.60 -3.15 4.73
#